data_AF-A0A4R6YER8-F1
#
_entry.id   AF-A0A4R6YER8-F1
#
_cell.length_a   1.000
_cell.length_b   1.000
_cell.length_c   1.000
_cell.angle_alpha   90.00
_cell.angle_beta   90.00
_cell.angle_gamma   90.00
#
_symmetry.space_group_name_H-M   'P 1'
#
loop_
_entity.id
_entity.type
_entity.pdbx_description
1 polymer ?
#
loop_
_entity_poly.entity_id
_entity_poly.type
_entity_poly.pdbx_seq_one_letter_code
_entity_poly.pdbx_strand_id
1 'polypeptide(L)'
;MSTERPIRDILAEMMRRERLGLIRPLWQDWSRFAPDECEHVRRRADHLIRLLEGEGVRLVRAGDPDHEPAPTSPIIYQYGMVGRPVTRVVRKGREDLWDVVAVDDAGGKETVEQSFTVEQALLNGGLVLTGHPEARAIPGLGTQLAALNEIYRLDAVAMEPVR
;
A
#
# COMPACT_ATOMS: atom_id res chain seq x y z
N MET A 1 20.05 0.75 -30.12
CA MET A 1 18.93 1.25 -29.29
C MET A 1 19.10 0.63 -27.92
N SER A 2 19.08 1.41 -26.84
CA SER A 2 19.18 0.84 -25.48
C SER A 2 18.03 -0.16 -25.28
N THR A 3 18.36 -1.37 -24.85
CA THR A 3 17.40 -2.43 -24.47
C THR A 3 16.75 -2.13 -23.11
N GLU A 4 17.14 -1.04 -22.46
CA GLU A 4 16.63 -0.67 -21.16
C GLU A 4 15.27 0.00 -21.24
N ARG A 5 14.37 -0.42 -20.34
CA ARG A 5 13.05 0.19 -20.19
C ARG A 5 13.16 1.68 -19.84
N PRO A 6 12.38 2.56 -20.47
CA PRO A 6 12.32 3.97 -20.09
C PRO A 6 11.96 4.19 -18.62
N ILE A 7 12.49 5.24 -17.98
CA ILE A 7 12.15 5.58 -16.57
C ILE A 7 10.65 5.77 -16.39
N ARG A 8 9.95 6.40 -17.35
CA ARG A 8 8.49 6.55 -17.32
C ARG A 8 7.75 5.20 -17.25
N ASP A 9 8.28 4.16 -17.89
CA ASP A 9 7.69 2.82 -17.91
C ASP A 9 7.97 2.06 -16.60
N ILE A 10 9.12 2.33 -15.98
CA ILE A 10 9.43 1.79 -14.65
C ILE A 10 8.53 2.43 -13.61
N LEU A 11 8.47 3.77 -13.58
CA LEU A 11 7.63 4.51 -12.65
C LEU A 11 6.15 4.17 -12.84
N ALA A 12 5.66 4.10 -14.07
CA ALA A 12 4.27 3.72 -14.35
C ALA A 12 3.95 2.30 -13.85
N GLU A 13 4.86 1.34 -14.02
CA GLU A 13 4.68 0.01 -13.44
C GLU A 13 4.68 0.04 -11.91
N MET A 14 5.62 0.77 -11.30
CA MET A 14 5.70 0.86 -9.83
C MET A 14 4.45 1.53 -9.25
N MET A 15 3.95 2.60 -9.85
CA MET A 15 2.68 3.24 -9.46
C MET A 15 1.49 2.27 -9.57
N ARG A 16 1.49 1.39 -10.58
CA ARG A 16 0.46 0.36 -10.72
C ARG A 16 0.58 -0.71 -9.63
N ARG A 17 1.80 -1.16 -9.34
CA ARG A 17 2.08 -2.18 -8.32
C ARG A 17 1.82 -1.67 -6.91
N GLU A 18 2.17 -0.42 -6.62
CA GLU A 18 1.81 0.24 -5.36
C GLU A 18 0.29 0.21 -5.19
N ARG A 19 -0.47 0.65 -6.19
CA ARG A 19 -1.94 0.68 -6.08
C ARG A 19 -2.58 -0.71 -6.00
N LEU A 20 -2.11 -1.68 -6.77
CA LEU A 20 -2.83 -2.95 -7.02
C LEU A 20 -2.11 -4.21 -6.52
N GLY A 21 -0.93 -4.06 -5.89
CA GLY A 21 -0.05 -5.18 -5.57
C GLY A 21 0.61 -5.81 -6.80
N LEU A 22 1.11 -7.02 -6.66
CA LEU A 22 1.71 -7.78 -7.76
C LEU A 22 0.63 -8.25 -8.75
N ILE A 23 0.39 -7.45 -9.79
CA ILE A 23 -0.68 -7.68 -10.75
C ILE A 23 -0.16 -8.12 -12.13
N ARG A 24 -0.79 -9.16 -12.68
CA ARG A 24 -0.58 -9.64 -14.07
C ARG A 24 -1.60 -8.98 -15.01
N PRO A 25 -1.29 -8.79 -16.31
CA PRO A 25 0.02 -8.95 -16.95
C PRO A 25 1.10 -8.05 -16.33
N LEU A 26 2.37 -8.49 -16.40
CA LEU A 26 3.50 -7.61 -16.05
C LEU A 26 3.61 -6.51 -17.11
N TRP A 27 4.23 -5.38 -16.76
CA TRP A 27 4.29 -4.22 -17.65
C TRP A 27 4.85 -4.55 -19.04
N GLN A 28 5.91 -5.35 -19.10
CA GLN A 28 6.55 -5.78 -20.35
C GLN A 28 5.61 -6.54 -21.30
N ASP A 29 4.65 -7.27 -20.75
CA ASP A 29 3.66 -8.02 -21.52
C ASP A 29 2.49 -7.09 -21.86
N TRP A 30 1.99 -6.36 -20.87
CA TRP A 30 0.86 -5.45 -21.02
C TRP A 30 1.11 -4.37 -22.07
N SER A 31 2.31 -3.77 -22.07
CA SER A 31 2.70 -2.74 -23.03
C SER A 31 2.74 -3.23 -24.48
N ARG A 32 2.81 -4.56 -24.69
CA ARG A 32 2.82 -5.16 -26.03
C ARG A 32 1.41 -5.33 -26.61
N PHE A 33 0.44 -5.72 -25.78
CA PHE A 33 -0.91 -6.04 -26.26
C PHE A 33 -1.98 -5.00 -25.92
N ALA A 34 -1.72 -4.07 -25.00
CA ALA A 34 -2.62 -2.97 -24.64
C ALA A 34 -1.85 -1.64 -24.47
N PRO A 35 -1.23 -1.13 -25.55
CA PRO A 35 -0.37 0.06 -25.48
C PRO A 35 -1.13 1.34 -25.06
N ASP A 36 -2.39 1.48 -25.47
CA ASP A 36 -3.21 2.66 -25.14
C ASP A 36 -3.55 2.72 -23.64
N GLU A 37 -3.88 1.58 -23.04
CA GLU A 37 -4.08 1.48 -21.59
C GLU A 37 -2.80 1.82 -20.82
N CYS A 38 -1.65 1.33 -21.30
CA CYS A 38 -0.36 1.67 -20.72
C CYS A 38 -0.07 3.18 -20.84
N GLU A 39 -0.46 3.82 -21.94
CA GLU A 39 -0.27 5.25 -22.13
C GLU A 39 -1.05 6.10 -21.12
N HIS A 40 -2.25 5.66 -20.69
CA HIS A 40 -2.97 6.32 -19.59
C HIS A 40 -2.18 6.32 -18.28
N VAL A 41 -1.49 5.22 -17.97
CA VAL A 41 -0.65 5.13 -16.76
C VAL A 41 0.65 5.93 -16.94
N ARG A 42 1.27 5.86 -18.13
CA ARG A 42 2.47 6.64 -18.44
C ARG A 42 2.24 8.14 -18.31
N ARG A 43 1.11 8.67 -18.76
CA ARG A 43 0.78 10.11 -18.59
C ARG A 43 0.78 10.55 -17.13
N ARG A 44 0.32 9.68 -16.22
CA ARG A 44 0.36 9.93 -14.77
C ARG A 44 1.79 9.88 -14.23
N ALA A 45 2.59 8.91 -14.69
CA ALA A 45 4.01 8.83 -14.36
C ALA A 45 4.80 10.05 -14.86
N ASP A 46 4.57 10.49 -16.09
CA ASP A 46 5.20 11.68 -16.66
C ASP A 46 4.82 12.94 -15.88
N HIS A 47 3.57 13.03 -15.42
CA HIS A 47 3.15 14.14 -14.56
C HIS A 47 3.89 14.14 -13.23
N LEU A 48 4.02 12.97 -12.58
CA LEU A 48 4.77 12.85 -11.32
C LEU A 48 6.25 13.20 -11.51
N ILE A 49 6.87 12.76 -12.61
CA ILE A 49 8.25 13.15 -12.96
C ILE A 49 8.36 14.66 -13.06
N ARG A 50 7.44 15.34 -13.77
CA ARG A 50 7.45 16.80 -13.88
C ARG A 50 7.27 17.50 -12.53
N LEU A 51 6.44 16.96 -11.64
CA LEU A 51 6.28 17.51 -10.28
C LEU A 51 7.58 17.41 -9.48
N LEU A 52 8.24 16.24 -9.51
CA LEU A 52 9.52 16.03 -8.83
C LEU A 52 10.61 16.97 -9.39
N GLU A 53 10.70 17.08 -10.71
CA GLU A 53 11.65 18.00 -11.35
C GLU A 53 11.40 19.46 -10.98
N GLY A 54 10.13 19.86 -10.83
CA GLY A 54 9.74 21.19 -10.35
C GLY A 54 10.26 21.50 -8.94
N GLU A 55 10.39 20.48 -8.10
CA GLU A 55 10.96 20.57 -6.74
C GLU A 55 12.48 20.31 -6.71
N GLY A 56 13.14 20.26 -7.88
CA GLY A 56 14.58 20.01 -7.98
C GLY A 56 14.99 18.55 -7.75
N VAL A 57 14.03 17.62 -7.68
CA VAL A 57 14.27 16.18 -7.53
C VAL A 57 14.29 15.52 -8.91
N ARG A 58 15.35 14.76 -9.21
CA ARG A 58 15.46 14.00 -10.45
C ARG A 58 15.48 12.51 -10.19
N LEU A 59 14.60 11.78 -10.88
CA LEU A 59 14.68 10.33 -10.93
C LEU A 59 15.81 9.91 -11.87
N VAL A 60 16.77 9.15 -11.34
CA VAL A 60 17.88 8.57 -12.10
C VAL A 60 17.89 7.07 -11.90
N ARG A 61 18.40 6.33 -12.89
CA ARG A 61 18.68 4.90 -12.72
C ARG A 61 19.99 4.77 -11.96
N ALA A 62 19.92 4.31 -10.71
CA ALA A 62 21.08 3.99 -9.90
C ALA A 62 21.29 2.47 -9.91
N GLY A 63 22.25 1.99 -10.70
CA GLY A 63 22.80 0.62 -10.69
C GLY A 63 21.91 -0.52 -10.17
N ASP A 64 22.50 -1.36 -9.32
CA ASP A 64 21.75 -2.35 -8.54
C ASP A 64 21.07 -1.64 -7.35
N PRO A 65 19.82 -1.99 -7.02
CA PRO A 65 19.10 -1.35 -5.93
C PRO A 65 19.75 -1.71 -4.59
N ASP A 66 20.18 -0.70 -3.84
CA ASP A 66 20.29 -0.82 -2.40
C ASP A 66 18.88 -1.10 -1.84
N HIS A 67 18.78 -1.97 -0.82
CA HIS A 67 17.50 -2.25 -0.18
C HIS A 67 17.05 -1.01 0.59
N GLU A 68 16.04 -0.31 0.09
CA GLU A 68 15.42 0.78 0.85
C GLU A 68 14.84 0.20 2.16
N PRO A 69 15.07 0.86 3.31
CA PRO A 69 14.60 0.36 4.58
C PRO A 69 13.06 0.40 4.63
N ALA A 70 12.48 -0.54 5.39
CA ALA A 70 11.05 -0.52 5.71
C ALA A 70 10.62 0.84 6.33
N PRO A 71 9.32 1.19 6.29
CA PRO A 71 8.84 2.44 6.86
C PRO A 71 9.35 2.68 8.29
N THR A 72 9.92 3.86 8.55
CA THR A 72 10.52 4.20 9.85
C THR A 72 9.50 4.65 10.89
N SER A 73 8.32 5.06 10.46
CA SER A 73 7.18 5.40 11.32
C SER A 73 6.38 4.13 11.63
N PRO A 74 5.95 3.89 12.88
CA PRO A 74 5.04 2.80 13.18
C PRO A 74 3.67 2.99 12.50
N ILE A 75 3.29 4.23 12.17
CA ILE A 75 2.04 4.55 11.48
C ILE A 75 2.26 4.48 9.98
N ILE A 76 1.50 3.62 9.32
CA ILE A 76 1.56 3.38 7.87
C ILE A 76 0.36 3.94 7.11
N TYR A 77 -0.73 4.26 7.81
CA TYR A 77 -1.92 4.87 7.24
C TYR A 77 -2.51 5.83 8.27
N GLN A 78 -2.84 7.06 7.85
CA GLN A 78 -3.49 8.06 8.69
C GLN A 78 -4.34 9.00 7.84
N TYR A 79 -5.66 8.83 7.88
CA TYR A 79 -6.59 9.68 7.13
C TYR A 79 -7.91 9.91 7.88
N GLY A 80 -8.46 11.12 7.75
CA GLY A 80 -9.77 11.49 8.29
C GLY A 80 -10.91 10.68 7.67
N MET A 81 -11.88 10.27 8.49
CA MET A 81 -13.05 9.56 8.03
C MET A 81 -14.11 10.53 7.50
N VAL A 82 -14.59 10.29 6.28
CA VAL A 82 -15.63 11.14 5.68
C VAL A 82 -16.90 11.11 6.52
N GLY A 83 -17.38 12.29 6.92
CA GLY A 83 -18.63 12.45 7.68
C GLY A 83 -18.52 12.12 9.17
N ARG A 84 -17.31 11.93 9.72
CA ARG A 84 -17.07 11.70 11.15
C ARG A 84 -15.86 12.53 11.61
N PRO A 85 -15.85 13.10 12.82
CA PRO A 85 -14.69 13.79 13.38
C PRO A 85 -13.69 12.78 13.95
N VAL A 86 -13.28 11.82 13.12
CA VAL A 86 -12.40 10.72 13.52
C VAL A 86 -11.35 10.51 12.45
N THR A 87 -10.09 10.41 12.86
CA THR A 87 -8.99 9.97 12.01
C THR A 87 -8.75 8.47 12.18
N ARG A 88 -8.65 7.74 11.07
CA ARG A 88 -8.30 6.33 11.05
C ARG A 88 -6.79 6.17 10.92
N VAL A 89 -6.20 5.41 11.83
CA VAL A 89 -4.78 5.07 11.86
C VAL A 89 -4.60 3.57 11.71
N VAL A 90 -3.66 3.14 10.86
CA VAL A 90 -3.11 1.76 10.89
C VAL A 90 -1.66 1.86 11.31
N ARG A 91 -1.29 1.11 12.35
CA ARG A 91 0.06 1.14 12.90
C ARG A 91 0.57 -0.23 13.32
N LYS A 92 1.90 -0.40 13.29
CA LYS A 92 2.57 -1.52 13.94
C LYS A 92 2.34 -1.40 15.45
N GLY A 93 1.75 -2.44 16.03
CA GLY A 93 1.48 -2.55 17.46
C GLY A 93 2.65 -3.16 18.22
N ARG A 94 2.36 -3.69 19.41
CA ARG A 94 3.32 -4.49 20.17
C ARG A 94 3.48 -5.87 19.56
N GLU A 95 4.67 -6.45 19.69
CA GLU A 95 4.98 -7.76 19.10
C GLU A 95 4.67 -7.78 17.59
N ASP A 96 4.04 -8.84 17.09
CA ASP A 96 3.70 -8.98 15.66
C ASP A 96 2.29 -8.46 15.32
N LEU A 97 1.68 -7.69 16.21
CA LEU A 97 0.34 -7.14 16.01
C LEU A 97 0.37 -5.88 15.14
N TRP A 98 -0.73 -5.72 14.43
CA TRP A 98 -1.14 -4.50 13.74
C TRP A 98 -2.43 -3.99 14.35
N ASP A 99 -2.46 -2.69 14.62
CA ASP A 99 -3.61 -2.04 15.21
C ASP A 99 -4.32 -1.17 14.18
N VAL A 100 -5.65 -1.25 14.20
CA VAL A 100 -6.56 -0.29 13.56
C VAL A 100 -7.10 0.59 14.66
N VAL A 101 -6.77 1.87 14.60
CA VAL A 101 -7.07 2.83 15.67
C VAL A 101 -7.96 3.94 15.12
N ALA A 102 -9.01 4.28 15.87
CA ALA A 102 -9.79 5.49 15.69
C ALA A 102 -9.25 6.57 16.64
N VAL A 103 -8.93 7.74 16.11
CA VAL A 103 -8.49 8.90 16.88
C VAL A 103 -9.57 9.97 16.77
N ASP A 104 -10.14 10.38 17.90
CA ASP A 104 -11.08 11.50 17.94
C ASP A 104 -10.36 12.81 17.60
N ASP A 105 -10.81 13.52 16.56
CA ASP A 105 -10.15 14.73 16.07
C ASP A 105 -10.24 15.90 17.08
N ALA A 106 -11.27 15.92 17.94
CA ALA A 106 -11.47 17.02 18.89
C ALA A 106 -10.65 16.87 20.18
N GLY A 107 -10.41 15.63 20.60
CA GLY A 107 -9.78 15.30 21.88
C GLY A 107 -8.50 14.49 21.79
N GLY A 108 -8.11 14.04 20.60
CA GLY A 108 -6.96 13.15 20.37
C GLY A 108 -7.09 11.78 21.03
N LYS A 109 -8.29 11.41 21.51
CA LYS A 109 -8.50 10.14 22.21
C LYS A 109 -8.39 8.98 21.22
N GLU A 110 -7.42 8.11 21.47
CA GLU A 110 -7.27 6.88 20.70
C GLU A 110 -8.17 5.75 21.22
N THR A 111 -8.76 5.01 20.29
CA THR A 111 -9.46 3.75 20.55
C THR A 111 -8.96 2.70 19.58
N VAL A 112 -8.34 1.62 20.10
CA VAL A 112 -7.96 0.46 19.29
C VAL A 112 -9.24 -0.30 18.94
N GLU A 113 -9.62 -0.27 17.66
CA GLU A 113 -10.82 -0.94 17.17
C GLU A 113 -10.55 -2.41 16.84
N GLN A 114 -9.34 -2.73 16.37
CA GLN A 114 -8.89 -4.08 16.08
C GLN A 114 -7.39 -4.21 16.30
N SER A 115 -6.97 -5.39 16.75
CA SER A 115 -5.57 -5.83 16.78
C SER A 115 -5.49 -7.21 16.15
N PHE A 116 -4.53 -7.43 15.25
CA PHE A 116 -4.39 -8.71 14.54
C PHE A 116 -2.96 -8.96 14.05
N THR A 117 -2.64 -10.21 13.76
CA THR A 117 -1.39 -10.57 13.05
C THR A 117 -1.63 -10.65 11.54
N VAL A 118 -0.56 -10.47 10.74
CA VAL A 118 -0.61 -10.67 9.28
C VAL A 118 -1.15 -12.06 8.92
N GLU A 119 -0.69 -13.10 9.64
CA GLU A 119 -1.17 -14.47 9.47
C GLU A 119 -2.69 -14.59 9.69
N GLN A 120 -3.21 -14.02 10.78
CA GLN A 120 -4.64 -14.06 11.07
C GLN A 120 -5.47 -13.35 9.98
N ALA A 121 -5.01 -12.20 9.50
CA ALA A 121 -5.69 -11.49 8.43
C ALA A 121 -5.66 -12.26 7.10
N LEU A 122 -4.57 -12.97 6.78
CA LEU A 122 -4.46 -13.83 5.61
C LEU A 122 -5.42 -15.03 5.69
N LEU A 123 -5.48 -15.71 6.85
CA LEU A 123 -6.42 -16.80 7.09
C LEU A 123 -7.88 -16.33 6.92
N ASN A 124 -8.22 -15.18 7.48
CA ASN A 124 -9.53 -14.58 7.33
C ASN A 124 -9.83 -14.18 5.87
N GLY A 125 -8.83 -13.72 5.13
CA GLY A 125 -8.95 -13.49 3.68
C GLY A 125 -9.29 -14.78 2.91
N GLY A 126 -8.72 -15.91 3.30
CA GLY A 126 -9.07 -17.23 2.76
C GLY A 126 -10.54 -17.60 2.96
N LEU A 127 -11.12 -17.28 4.13
CA LEU A 127 -12.54 -17.48 4.40
C LEU A 127 -13.42 -16.66 3.44
N VAL A 128 -13.04 -15.40 3.16
CA VAL A 128 -13.77 -14.56 2.20
C VAL A 128 -13.69 -15.14 0.79
N LEU A 129 -12.49 -15.53 0.35
CA LEU A 129 -12.26 -16.05 -1.00
C LEU A 129 -13.03 -17.34 -1.28
N THR A 130 -13.18 -18.20 -0.27
CA THR A 130 -13.91 -19.46 -0.38
C THR A 130 -15.41 -19.33 -0.13
N GLY A 131 -15.89 -18.12 0.19
CA GLY A 131 -17.30 -17.89 0.53
C GLY A 131 -17.73 -18.56 1.83
N HIS A 132 -16.79 -18.85 2.74
CA HIS A 132 -17.07 -19.54 4.00
C HIS A 132 -18.01 -18.69 4.88
N PRO A 133 -19.07 -19.27 5.48
CA PRO A 133 -20.07 -18.50 6.23
C PRO A 133 -19.47 -17.75 7.43
N GLU A 134 -18.41 -18.28 8.05
CA GLU A 134 -17.73 -17.64 9.17
C GLU A 134 -17.12 -16.28 8.82
N ALA A 135 -16.80 -16.02 7.55
CA ALA A 135 -16.30 -14.70 7.14
C ALA A 135 -17.28 -13.57 7.51
N ARG A 136 -18.59 -13.85 7.50
CA ARG A 136 -19.62 -12.86 7.86
C ARG A 136 -19.71 -12.61 9.36
N ALA A 137 -19.20 -13.51 10.17
CA ALA A 137 -19.23 -13.41 11.62
C ALA A 137 -18.03 -12.64 12.20
N ILE A 138 -16.98 -12.39 11.41
CA ILE A 138 -15.77 -11.68 11.85
C ILE A 138 -16.03 -10.17 11.84
N PRO A 139 -16.10 -9.50 13.02
CA PRO A 139 -16.38 -8.07 13.09
C PRO A 139 -15.28 -7.27 12.40
N GLY A 140 -15.68 -6.33 11.55
CA GLY A 140 -14.72 -5.42 10.91
C GLY A 140 -13.75 -6.08 9.92
N LEU A 141 -14.04 -7.30 9.45
CA LEU A 141 -13.20 -8.05 8.50
C LEU A 141 -12.80 -7.23 7.27
N GLY A 142 -13.71 -6.48 6.67
CA GLY A 142 -13.38 -5.62 5.52
C GLY A 142 -12.34 -4.55 5.84
N THR A 143 -12.35 -4.01 7.06
CA THR A 143 -11.33 -3.07 7.53
C THR A 143 -9.99 -3.77 7.77
N GLN A 144 -10.00 -4.98 8.36
CA GLN A 144 -8.79 -5.78 8.56
C GLN A 144 -8.10 -6.09 7.22
N LEU A 145 -8.87 -6.54 6.21
CA LEU A 145 -8.33 -6.85 4.89
C LEU A 145 -7.84 -5.60 4.14
N ALA A 146 -8.50 -4.45 4.33
CA ALA A 146 -8.01 -3.18 3.81
C ALA A 146 -6.70 -2.75 4.46
N ALA A 147 -6.57 -2.90 5.79
CA ALA A 147 -5.33 -2.62 6.51
C ALA A 147 -4.20 -3.57 6.07
N LEU A 148 -4.49 -4.87 5.90
CA LEU A 148 -3.54 -5.85 5.36
C LEU A 148 -3.02 -5.45 3.98
N ASN A 149 -3.89 -4.92 3.13
CA ASN A 149 -3.49 -4.44 1.82
C ASN A 149 -2.52 -3.24 1.93
N GLU A 150 -2.78 -2.26 2.81
CA GLU A 150 -1.82 -1.16 3.03
C GLU A 150 -0.47 -1.64 3.60
N ILE A 151 -0.49 -2.63 4.51
CA ILE A 151 0.74 -3.25 5.04
C ILE A 151 1.61 -3.78 3.89
N TYR A 152 1.02 -4.50 2.93
CA TYR A 152 1.78 -4.99 1.77
C TYR A 152 2.17 -3.89 0.78
N ARG A 153 1.35 -2.86 0.58
CA ARG A 153 1.68 -1.75 -0.33
C ARG A 153 2.91 -0.98 0.08
N LEU A 154 3.12 -0.85 1.38
CA LEU A 154 4.24 -0.11 1.96
C LEU A 154 5.41 -1.02 2.35
N ASP A 155 5.37 -2.30 1.97
CA ASP A 155 6.33 -3.33 2.38
C ASP A 155 6.55 -3.37 3.90
N ALA A 156 5.49 -3.05 4.64
CA ALA A 156 5.53 -2.82 6.07
C ALA A 156 5.62 -4.13 6.89
N VAL A 157 5.48 -5.28 6.23
CA VAL A 157 5.65 -6.62 6.84
C VAL A 157 7.05 -6.76 7.46
N ALA A 158 8.06 -6.13 6.86
CA ALA A 158 9.44 -6.14 7.33
C ALA A 158 9.71 -5.21 8.53
N MET A 159 8.70 -4.47 9.03
CA MET A 159 8.86 -3.57 10.17
C MET A 159 9.00 -4.34 11.49
N GLU A 160 10.01 -3.94 12.27
CA GLU A 160 10.22 -4.41 13.64
C GLU A 160 9.08 -3.97 14.58
N PRO A 161 8.74 -4.77 15.61
CA PRO A 161 7.78 -4.41 16.65
C PRO A 161 8.13 -3.10 17.36
N VAL A 162 7.11 -2.33 17.75
CA VAL A 162 7.31 -1.20 18.67
C VAL A 162 7.56 -1.76 20.08
N ARG A 163 8.71 -1.39 20.67
CA ARG A 163 9.11 -1.79 22.03
C ARG A 163 8.23 -1.16 23.10
#